data_AF-A0A357Y5Y6-F1
#
_entry.id   AF-A0A357Y5Y6-F1
#
_cell.length_a   1.000
_cell.length_b   1.000
_cell.length_c   1.000
_cell.angle_alpha   90.00
_cell.angle_beta   90.00
_cell.angle_gamma   90.00
#
_symmetry.space_group_name_H-M   'P 1'
#
loop_
_entity.id
_entity.type
_entity.pdbx_description
1 polymer ?
#
loop_
_entity_poly.entity_id
_entity_poly.type
_entity_poly.pdbx_seq_one_letter_code
_entity_poly.pdbx_strand_id
1 'polypeptide(L)'
;MRAILAAVDIPVELGGGIRTMENIDAVLAMGVRRVILGSVAVRDPELVAAACQKYGERIVVGIDAKDGIVAVDGWGVSGDVDVITL
;
A
#
# COMPACT_ATOMS: atom_id res chain seq x y z
N MET A 1 -16.55 -1.41 -1.33
CA MET A 1 -15.57 -2.20 -2.11
C MET A 1 -16.22 -3.37 -2.86
N ARG A 2 -16.85 -4.36 -2.20
CA ARG A 2 -17.45 -5.53 -2.89
C ARG A 2 -18.39 -5.17 -4.05
N ALA A 3 -19.22 -4.14 -3.89
CA ALA A 3 -20.09 -3.65 -4.96
C ALA A 3 -19.32 -3.07 -6.16
N ILE A 4 -18.15 -2.43 -5.93
CA ILE A 4 -17.29 -1.92 -7.00
C ILE A 4 -16.68 -3.09 -7.77
N LEU A 5 -16.13 -4.08 -7.05
CA LEU A 5 -15.56 -5.29 -7.66
C LEU A 5 -16.58 -6.08 -8.48
N ALA A 6 -17.85 -6.11 -8.07
CA ALA A 6 -18.91 -6.78 -8.81
C ALA A 6 -19.40 -5.99 -10.03
N ALA A 7 -19.10 -4.70 -10.13
CA ALA A 7 -19.58 -3.81 -11.18
C ALA A 7 -18.58 -3.62 -12.33
N VAL A 8 -17.36 -4.14 -12.22
CA VAL A 8 -16.30 -3.93 -13.20
C VAL A 8 -15.56 -5.23 -13.50
N ASP A 9 -15.19 -5.43 -14.76
CA ASP A 9 -14.39 -6.57 -15.20
C ASP A 9 -12.88 -6.24 -15.30
N ILE A 10 -12.49 -5.00 -14.99
CA ILE A 10 -11.10 -4.55 -15.02
C ILE A 10 -10.41 -4.79 -13.67
N PRO A 11 -9.07 -5.00 -13.66
CA PRO A 11 -8.33 -5.16 -12.41
C PRO A 11 -8.44 -3.91 -11.51
N VAL A 12 -8.75 -4.14 -10.23
CA VAL A 12 -8.85 -3.08 -9.21
C VAL A 12 -7.66 -3.18 -8.26
N GLU A 13 -7.10 -2.02 -7.88
CA GLU A 13 -6.11 -1.88 -6.82
C GLU A 13 -6.72 -1.14 -5.64
N LEU A 14 -6.34 -1.51 -4.41
CA LEU A 14 -6.86 -0.88 -3.19
C LEU A 14 -5.73 -0.45 -2.26
N GLY A 15 -5.75 0.82 -1.88
CA GLY A 15 -4.92 1.39 -0.84
C GLY A 15 -5.74 2.09 0.24
N GLY A 16 -5.06 2.54 1.29
CA GLY A 16 -5.63 3.33 2.39
C GLY A 16 -6.04 2.49 3.60
N GLY A 17 -5.43 2.79 4.76
CA GLY A 17 -5.77 2.16 6.04
C GLY A 17 -5.25 0.74 6.27
N ILE A 18 -4.50 0.17 5.32
CA ILE A 18 -3.91 -1.16 5.39
C ILE A 18 -2.61 -1.09 6.19
N ARG A 19 -2.58 -1.73 7.37
CA ARG A 19 -1.46 -1.62 8.32
C ARG A 19 -0.99 -2.95 8.89
N THR A 20 -1.64 -4.06 8.54
CA THR A 20 -1.29 -5.39 9.04
C THR A 20 -1.38 -6.44 7.94
N MET A 21 -0.74 -7.59 8.15
CA MET A 21 -0.83 -8.72 7.21
C MET A 21 -2.28 -9.21 7.07
N GLU A 22 -3.06 -9.20 8.14
CA GLU A 22 -4.48 -9.59 8.10
C GLU A 22 -5.31 -8.65 7.21
N ASN A 23 -4.99 -7.34 7.20
CA ASN A 23 -5.65 -6.41 6.29
C ASN A 23 -5.32 -6.75 4.82
N ILE A 24 -4.05 -7.04 4.53
CA ILE A 24 -3.59 -7.43 3.19
C ILE A 24 -4.30 -8.71 2.74
N ASP A 25 -4.31 -9.74 3.59
CA ASP A 25 -4.98 -11.00 3.37
C ASP A 25 -6.48 -10.79 3.06
N ALA A 26 -7.17 -10.00 3.89
CA ALA A 26 -8.58 -9.70 3.72
C ALA A 26 -8.88 -8.97 2.41
N VAL A 27 -8.03 -8.01 2.01
CA VAL A 27 -8.20 -7.25 0.77
C VAL A 27 -8.00 -8.13 -0.46
N LEU A 28 -6.92 -8.92 -0.49
CA LEU A 28 -6.65 -9.81 -1.60
C LEU A 28 -7.72 -10.91 -1.73
N ALA A 29 -8.21 -11.44 -0.60
CA ALA A 29 -9.29 -12.42 -0.57
C ALA A 29 -10.63 -11.89 -1.10
N MET A 30 -10.84 -10.56 -1.13
CA MET A 30 -12.04 -9.97 -1.73
C MET A 30 -12.01 -9.98 -3.27
N GLY A 31 -10.87 -10.28 -3.91
CA GLY A 31 -10.71 -10.26 -5.37
C GLY A 31 -9.99 -9.02 -5.92
N VAL A 32 -9.43 -8.18 -5.04
CA VAL A 32 -8.60 -7.03 -5.46
C VAL A 32 -7.30 -7.54 -6.10
N ARG A 33 -6.90 -6.97 -7.25
CA ARG A 33 -5.68 -7.38 -7.95
C ARG A 33 -4.42 -6.92 -7.23
N ARG A 34 -4.35 -5.70 -6.69
CA ARG A 34 -3.18 -5.29 -5.90
C ARG A 34 -3.54 -4.50 -4.65
N VAL A 35 -2.71 -4.65 -3.62
CA VAL A 35 -2.76 -3.86 -2.40
C VAL A 35 -1.69 -2.79 -2.45
N ILE A 36 -2.08 -1.53 -2.20
CA ILE A 36 -1.18 -0.39 -2.16
C ILE A 36 -0.84 -0.07 -0.70
N LEU A 37 0.43 -0.22 -0.34
CA LEU A 37 1.00 0.10 0.96
C LEU A 37 1.60 1.52 0.89
N GLY A 38 0.93 2.47 1.52
CA GLY A 38 1.36 3.88 1.56
C GLY A 38 2.29 4.15 2.75
N SER A 39 1.82 4.96 3.70
CA SER A 39 2.62 5.34 4.90
C SER A 39 3.17 4.18 5.72
N VAL A 40 2.56 2.98 5.65
CA VAL A 40 3.08 1.79 6.31
C VAL A 40 4.42 1.34 5.72
N ALA A 41 4.71 1.65 4.46
CA ALA A 41 5.99 1.31 3.85
C ALA A 41 7.18 2.03 4.49
N VAL A 42 6.96 3.25 4.98
CA VAL A 42 7.97 4.00 5.73
C VAL A 42 8.02 3.57 7.19
N ARG A 43 6.85 3.29 7.79
CA ARG A 43 6.72 3.00 9.23
C ARG A 43 7.11 1.57 9.60
N ASP A 44 6.83 0.63 8.71
CA ASP A 44 7.03 -0.80 8.90
C ASP A 44 7.50 -1.44 7.58
N PRO A 45 8.77 -1.24 7.20
CA PRO A 45 9.34 -1.88 6.02
C PRO A 45 9.37 -3.42 6.12
N GLU A 46 9.39 -3.98 7.33
CA GLU A 46 9.38 -5.43 7.55
C GLU A 46 8.04 -6.03 7.11
N LEU A 47 6.92 -5.37 7.40
CA LEU A 47 5.61 -5.77 6.87
C LEU A 47 5.61 -5.77 5.34
N VAL A 48 6.20 -4.76 4.70
CA VAL A 48 6.29 -4.70 3.23
C VAL A 48 7.11 -5.87 2.70
N ALA A 49 8.28 -6.14 3.29
CA ALA A 49 9.13 -7.25 2.88
C ALA A 49 8.40 -8.59 3.02
N ALA A 50 7.74 -8.83 4.16
CA ALA A 50 6.95 -10.03 4.40
C ALA A 50 5.77 -10.16 3.42
N ALA A 51 5.09 -9.05 3.12
CA ALA A 51 3.97 -9.02 2.17
C ALA A 51 4.46 -9.32 0.75
N CYS A 52 5.55 -8.70 0.31
CA CYS A 52 6.18 -8.97 -0.98
C CYS A 52 6.64 -10.43 -1.09
N GLN A 53 7.20 -11.01 -0.02
CA GLN A 53 7.58 -12.42 -0.01
C GLN A 53 6.37 -13.35 -0.15
N LYS A 54 5.25 -13.03 0.50
CA LYS A 54 4.02 -13.85 0.48
C LYS A 54 3.21 -13.67 -0.81
N TYR A 55 3.16 -12.46 -1.36
CA TYR A 55 2.19 -12.08 -2.39
C TYR A 55 2.79 -11.54 -3.69
N GLY A 56 4.10 -11.29 -3.73
CA GLY A 56 4.83 -10.88 -4.94
C GLY A 56 4.22 -9.65 -5.63
N GLU A 57 3.93 -9.76 -6.92
CA GLU A 57 3.40 -8.69 -7.79
C GLU A 57 2.04 -8.11 -7.38
N ARG A 58 1.41 -8.67 -6.34
CA ARG A 58 0.14 -8.21 -5.79
C ARG A 58 0.32 -7.09 -4.76
N ILE A 59 1.55 -6.75 -4.38
CA ILE A 59 1.88 -5.68 -3.45
C ILE A 59 2.52 -4.51 -4.21
N VAL A 60 2.07 -3.31 -3.94
CA VAL A 60 2.58 -2.06 -4.51
C VAL A 60 2.88 -1.10 -3.37
N VAL A 61 3.98 -0.37 -3.45
CA VAL A 61 4.27 0.73 -2.52
C VAL A 61 3.83 2.04 -3.16
N GLY A 62 2.98 2.78 -2.47
CA GLY A 62 2.55 4.12 -2.88
C GLY A 62 3.38 5.17 -2.13
N ILE A 63 4.15 5.98 -2.87
CA ILE A 63 5.00 7.03 -2.29
C ILE A 63 4.42 8.38 -2.69
N ASP A 64 3.89 9.10 -1.72
CA ASP A 64 3.59 10.52 -1.85
C ASP A 64 4.81 11.29 -1.34
N ALA A 65 5.30 12.26 -2.10
CA ALA A 65 6.46 13.05 -1.70
C ALA A 65 6.29 14.53 -2.05
N LYS A 66 6.90 15.40 -1.25
CA LYS A 66 6.97 16.83 -1.48
C LYS A 66 8.39 17.31 -1.19
N ASP A 67 8.96 18.07 -2.11
CA ASP A 67 10.31 18.63 -2.00
C ASP A 67 11.40 17.57 -1.70
N GLY A 68 11.24 16.35 -2.25
CA GLY A 68 12.17 15.22 -2.06
C GLY A 68 11.95 14.40 -0.79
N ILE A 69 11.02 14.81 0.08
CA ILE A 69 10.73 14.14 1.36
C ILE A 69 9.43 13.36 1.23
N VAL A 70 9.42 12.12 1.73
CA VAL A 70 8.22 11.28 1.75
C VAL A 70 7.18 11.86 2.71
N ALA A 71 5.95 12.02 2.22
CA ALA A 71 4.79 12.40 3.01
C ALA A 71 4.16 11.16 3.66
N VAL A 72 3.80 11.28 4.94
CA VAL A 72 3.11 10.22 5.71
C VAL A 72 1.87 10.82 6.39
N ASP A 73 0.86 9.99 6.65
CA ASP A 73 -0.44 10.43 7.20
C ASP A 73 -1.19 11.46 6.34
N GLY A 74 -1.64 11.03 5.16
CA GLY A 74 -2.61 11.80 4.38
C GLY A 74 -2.07 13.14 3.90
N TRP A 75 -0.91 13.11 3.24
CA TRP A 75 -0.23 14.27 2.64
C TRP A 75 0.48 15.21 3.63
N GLY A 76 0.48 14.87 4.93
CA GLY A 76 1.37 15.51 5.90
C GLY A 76 2.83 15.21 5.58
N VAL A 77 3.66 16.24 5.39
CA VAL A 77 5.11 16.02 5.33
C VAL A 77 5.58 15.78 6.75
N SER A 78 6.05 14.58 7.07
CA SER A 78 6.74 14.33 8.33
C SER A 78 7.81 13.26 8.15
N GLY A 79 9.03 13.59 8.58
CA GLY A 79 10.20 12.71 8.51
C GLY A 79 11.39 13.33 7.77
N ASP A 80 12.51 12.61 7.83
CA ASP A 80 13.78 12.86 7.11
C ASP A 80 14.04 11.78 6.03
N VAL A 81 12.99 11.08 5.59
CA VAL A 81 13.13 9.98 4.62
C VAL A 81 13.09 10.54 3.20
N ASP A 82 14.24 10.43 2.52
CA ASP A 82 14.40 10.85 1.13
C ASP A 82 13.69 9.86 0.19
N VAL A 83 12.95 10.41 -0.76
CA VAL A 83 12.10 9.67 -1.71
C VAL A 83 12.87 8.68 -2.59
N ILE A 84 14.17 8.93 -2.83
CA ILE A 84 15.02 8.11 -3.69
C ILE A 84 15.61 6.94 -2.90
N THR A 85 15.81 7.11 -1.59
CA THR A 85 16.50 6.14 -0.73
C THR A 85 15.59 5.17 0.03
N LEU A 86 14.26 5.34 -0.08
CA LEU A 86 13.26 4.45 0.54
C LEU A 86 13.32 3.01 -0.01
#